data_AF-A0A857J5R8-F1
#
_entry.id   AF-A0A857J5R8-F1
#
_cell.length_a   1.000
_cell.length_b   1.000
_cell.length_c   1.000
_cell.angle_alpha   90.00
_cell.angle_beta   90.00
_cell.angle_gamma   90.00
#
_symmetry.space_group_name_H-M   'P 1'
#
loop_
_entity.id
_entity.type
_entity.pdbx_description
1 polymer ?
#
loop_
_entity_poly.entity_id
_entity_poly.type
_entity_poly.pdbx_seq_one_letter_code
_entity_poly.pdbx_strand_id
1 'polypeptide(L)' 'METTLQLLKRLRSSGMTQIEISKETGIPQPRLSRWEQGDVARSADDALRLNDLAARRDAESASVAERSSHAAA' A
#
# COMPACT_ATOMS: atom_id res chain seq x y z
N MET A 1 1.30 14.11 6.11
CA MET A 1 1.96 12.88 5.64
C MET A 1 1.34 11.73 6.40
N GLU A 2 0.78 10.73 5.71
CA GLU A 2 0.26 9.54 6.37
C GLU A 2 1.41 8.79 7.08
N THR A 3 1.09 8.14 8.19
CA THR A 3 2.03 7.26 8.89
C THR A 3 2.19 5.94 8.14
N THR A 4 3.28 5.21 8.39
CA THR A 4 3.47 3.86 7.82
C THR A 4 2.32 2.92 8.15
N LEU A 5 1.76 3.01 9.36
CA LEU A 5 0.59 2.22 9.77
C LEU A 5 -0.66 2.56 8.94
N GLN A 6 -0.91 3.85 8.68
CA GLN A 6 -2.04 4.28 7.85
C GLN A 6 -1.90 3.78 6.41
N LEU A 7 -0.70 3.93 5.83
CA LEU A 7 -0.39 3.43 4.49
C LEU A 7 -0.55 1.92 4.39
N LEU A 8 -0.07 1.17 5.38
CA LEU A 8 -0.24 -0.28 5.43
C LEU A 8 -1.71 -0.67 5.52
N LYS A 9 -2.50 -0.04 6.40
CA LYS A 9 -3.95 -0.31 6.49
C LYS A 9 -4.66 -0.07 5.16
N ARG A 10 -4.32 1.02 4.46
CA ARG A 10 -4.86 1.34 3.13
C ARG A 10 -4.51 0.25 2.11
N LEU A 11 -3.24 -0.12 1.99
CA LEU A 11 -2.79 -1.20 1.09
C LEU A 11 -3.43 -2.55 1.43
N ARG A 12 -3.62 -2.86 2.71
CA ARG A 12 -4.32 -4.08 3.14
C ARG A 12 -5.81 -4.03 2.76
N SER A 13 -6.44 -2.86 2.85
CA SER A 13 -7.85 -2.67 2.48
C SER A 13 -8.11 -2.79 0.97
N SER A 14 -7.09 -2.57 0.13
CA SER A 14 -7.17 -2.84 -1.32
C SER A 14 -6.97 -4.32 -1.68
N GLY A 15 -6.81 -5.20 -0.68
CA GLY A 15 -6.68 -6.64 -0.84
C GLY A 15 -5.24 -7.16 -0.87
N MET A 16 -4.23 -6.29 -0.85
CA MET A 16 -2.83 -6.74 -0.88
C MET A 16 -2.42 -7.40 0.44
N THR A 17 -1.68 -8.50 0.38
CA THR A 17 -1.03 -9.17 1.52
C THR A 17 0.27 -8.47 1.93
N GLN A 18 0.72 -8.67 3.17
CA GLN A 18 2.04 -8.15 3.60
C GLN A 18 3.20 -8.73 2.76
N ILE A 19 3.06 -9.95 2.25
CA ILE A 19 4.06 -10.58 1.37
C ILE A 19 4.11 -9.85 0.02
N GLU A 20 2.96 -9.51 -0.55
CA GLU A 20 2.90 -8.74 -1.80
C GLU A 20 3.42 -7.32 -1.60
N ILE A 21 3.03 -6.64 -0.51
CA ILE A 21 3.57 -5.32 -0.17
C ILE A 21 5.10 -5.39 -0.02
N SER A 22 5.60 -6.45 0.61
CA SER A 22 7.04 -6.68 0.77
C SER A 22 7.76 -6.83 -0.58
N LYS A 23 7.19 -7.61 -1.50
CA LYS A 23 7.73 -7.79 -2.86
C LYS A 23 7.75 -6.48 -3.65
N GLU A 24 6.69 -5.70 -3.57
CA GLU A 24 6.52 -4.45 -4.32
C GLU A 24 7.37 -3.29 -3.79
N THR A 25 7.59 -3.23 -2.48
CA THR A 25 8.34 -2.14 -1.83
C THR A 25 9.79 -2.49 -1.53
N GLY A 26 10.15 -3.77 -1.56
CA GLY A 26 11.42 -4.28 -1.04
C GLY A 26 11.57 -4.19 0.48
N ILE A 27 10.52 -3.79 1.21
CA ILE A 27 10.54 -3.73 2.67
C ILE A 27 10.30 -5.14 3.21
N PRO A 28 11.16 -5.70 4.08
CA PRO A 28 10.97 -7.06 4.58
C PRO A 28 9.63 -7.24 5.30
N GLN A 29 8.88 -8.30 4.97
CA GLN A 29 7.60 -8.60 5.62
C GLN A 29 7.63 -8.58 7.16
N PRO A 30 8.68 -9.09 7.84
CA PRO A 30 8.76 -8.99 9.30
C PRO A 30 8.80 -7.55 9.82
N ARG A 31 9.35 -6.61 9.04
CA ARG A 31 9.34 -5.17 9.37
C ARG A 31 7.93 -4.60 9.26
N LEU A 32 7.21 -4.94 8.20
CA LEU A 32 5.81 -4.55 8.01
C LEU A 32 4.93 -5.05 9.16
N SER A 33 5.11 -6.31 9.56
CA SER A 33 4.36 -6.91 10.68
C SER A 33 4.58 -6.19 12.01
N ARG A 34 5.81 -5.76 12.30
CA ARG A 34 6.10 -4.99 13.53
C ARG A 34 5.39 -3.64 13.53
N TRP A 35 5.39 -2.94 12.39
CA TRP A 35 4.71 -1.65 12.27
C TRP A 35 3.20 -1.79 12.42
N GLU A 36 2.59 -2.84 11.88
CA GLU A 36 1.16 -3.12 12.10
C GLU A 36 0.84 -3.43 13.56
N GLN A 37 1.80 -3.96 14.32
CA GLN A 37 1.69 -4.23 15.76
C GLN A 37 1.98 -3.00 16.64
N GLY A 38 2.25 -1.82 16.05
CA GLY A 38 2.46 -0.57 16.78
C GLY A 38 3.91 -0.16 16.97
N ASP A 39 4.87 -0.87 16.37
CA ASP A 39 6.25 -0.37 16.27
C ASP A 39 6.31 0.86 15.34
N VAL A 40 7.22 1.78 15.63
CA VAL A 40 7.33 3.05 14.88
C VAL A 40 8.41 2.94 13.81
N ALA A 41 8.04 3.25 12.57
CA ALA A 41 9.00 3.32 11.48
C ALA A 41 10.01 4.44 11.72
N ARG A 42 11.30 4.09 11.71
CA ARG A 42 12.41 5.06 11.89
C ARG A 42 12.98 5.58 10.57
N SER A 43 12.57 5.01 9.44
CA SER A 43 13.08 5.35 8.11
C SER A 43 12.03 6.11 7.30
N ALA A 44 12.38 7.32 6.84
CA ALA A 44 11.55 8.08 5.92
C ALA A 44 11.44 7.41 4.53
N ASP A 45 12.50 6.73 4.08
CA ASP A 45 12.53 6.08 2.76
C ASP A 45 11.49 4.97 2.64
N ASP A 46 11.30 4.17 3.69
CA ASP A 46 10.30 3.11 3.69
C ASP A 46 8.87 3.69 3.67
N ALA A 47 8.64 4.82 4.34
CA ALA A 47 7.36 5.52 4.29
C ALA A 47 7.08 6.06 2.89
N LEU A 48 8.10 6.60 2.19
CA LEU A 48 7.98 7.06 0.81
C LEU A 48 7.63 5.91 -0.15
N ARG A 49 8.28 4.74 0.00
CA ARG A 49 7.98 3.55 -0.82
C ARG A 49 6.56 3.03 -0.60
N LEU A 50 6.09 3.02 0.65
CA LEU A 50 4.70 2.66 0.96
C LEU A 50 3.70 3.66 0.37
N ASN A 51 4.03 4.95 0.43
CA ASN A 51 3.19 6.00 -0.14
C ASN A 51 3.11 5.91 -1.67
N ASP A 52 4.22 5.68 -2.35
CA ASP A 52 4.25 5.46 -3.80
C ASP A 52 3.39 4.26 -4.21
N LEU A 53 3.57 3.12 -3.54
CA LEU A 53 2.78 1.92 -3.82
C LEU A 53 1.27 2.16 -3.60
N ALA A 54 0.90 2.87 -2.53
CA ALA A 54 -0.50 3.21 -2.27
C ALA A 54 -1.09 4.05 -3.41
N ALA A 55 -0.40 5.12 -3.80
CA ALA A 55 -0.84 5.99 -4.89
C ALA A 55 -0.98 5.24 -6.23
N ARG A 56 -0.05 4.34 -6.56
CA ARG A 56 -0.15 3.49 -7.76
C ARG A 56 -1.39 2.60 -7.71
N ARG A 57 -1.69 1.98 -6.56
CA ARG A 57 -2.87 1.13 -6.41
C ARG A 57 -4.18 1.89 -6.52
N ASP A 58 -4.26 3.09 -5.97
CA ASP A 58 -5.46 3.92 -6.12
C ASP A 58 -5.71 4.28 -7.59
N ALA A 59 -4.65 4.67 -8.31
CA ALA A 59 -4.72 4.99 -9.73
C ALA A 59 -5.13 3.77 -10.58
N GLU A 60 -4.57 2.59 -10.29
CA GLU A 60 -4.96 1.34 -10.94
C GLU A 60 -6.44 1.02 -10.71
N SER A 61 -6.91 1.09 -9.46
CA SER A 61 -8.32 0.86 -9.11
C SER A 61 -9.26 1.84 -9.79
N ALA A 62 -8.90 3.13 -9.86
CA ALA A 62 -9.69 4.15 -10.56
C ALA A 62 -9.80 3.84 -12.07
N SER A 63 -8.69 3.44 -12.70
CA SER A 63 -8.67 3.11 -14.13
C SER A 63 -9.54 1.88 -14.46
N VAL A 64 -9.60 0.89 -13.56
CA VAL A 64 -10.44 -0.31 -13.73
C VAL A 64 -11.92 0.07 -13.64
N ALA A 65 -12.29 0.89 -12.64
CA ALA A 65 -13.67 1.35 -12.46
C ALA A 65 -14.18 2.14 -13.67
N GLU A 66 -13.35 2.99 -14.26
CA GLU A 66 -13.70 3.77 -15.46
C GLU A 66 -13.93 2.87 -16.68
N ARG A 67 -13.04 1.90 -16.93
CA ARG A 67 -13.20 0.93 -18.03
C ARG A 67 -14.47 0.09 -17.88
N SER A 68 -14.77 -0.38 -16.65
CA SER A 68 -15.99 -1.14 -16.37
C SER A 68 -17.26 -0.32 -16.60
N SER A 69 -17.22 0.99 -16.34
CA SER A 69 -18.35 1.89 -16.57
C SER A 69 -18.58 2.16 -18.05
N HIS A 70 -17.51 2.32 -18.84
CA HIS A 70 -17.60 2.56 -20.28
C HIS A 70 -18.08 1.33 -21.07
N ALA A 71 -17.71 0.12 -20.66
CA ALA A 71 -18.14 -1.12 -21.33
C ALA A 71 -19.63 -1.47 -21.13
N ALA A 72 -20.31 -0.83 -20.19
CA ALA A 72 -21.71 -1.08 -19.85
C ALA A 72 -22.70 -0.07 -20.49
N ALA A 73 -22.20 0.93 -21.23
CA ALA A 73 -22.97 1.96 -21.92
C ALA A 73 -23.12 1.64 -23.41
#